data_AF-A0A8T4U990-F1
#
_entry.id   AF-A0A8T4U990-F1
#
_cell.length_a   1.000
_cell.length_b   1.000
_cell.length_c   1.000
_cell.angle_alpha   90.00
_cell.angle_beta   90.00
_cell.angle_gamma   90.00
#
_symmetry.space_group_name_H-M   'P 1'
#
loop_
_entity.id
_entity.type
_entity.pdbx_description
1 polymer ?
#
loop_
_entity_poly.entity_id
_entity_poly.type
_entity_poly.pdbx_seq_one_letter_code
_entity_poly.pdbx_strand_id
1 'polypeptide(L)'
;MIIYNPNNTQLLNNRIKEAEELLNHIPAKYCFITGSFLYKEKYEDIDIFVVTRSKTKMQNLKIENKKIKLTIIDFNDLYSLFYHSASKSCIAKNILPTKPLKVTISDYWHVVNEAVPTILNQKDNFHKDARFLVLYTEYFKANNVLDTLQLTQKINEFKNYEELLEYTNREIPLIISIKRKKSYIRRFFYSQAGSYKDMLDYKAQKFLYELTHLITRGINHG
;
A
#
# COMPACT_ATOMS: atom_id res chain seq x y z
N MET A 1 -6.37 19.28 17.38
CA MET A 1 -6.41 18.40 16.20
C MET A 1 -5.37 18.84 15.19
N ILE A 2 -4.78 17.93 14.41
CA ILE A 2 -3.81 18.25 13.34
C ILE A 2 -4.34 17.71 12.02
N ILE A 3 -4.35 18.55 10.99
CA ILE A 3 -4.75 18.17 9.64
C ILE A 3 -3.49 18.09 8.77
N TYR A 4 -3.19 16.90 8.28
CA TYR A 4 -2.16 16.67 7.28
C TYR A 4 -2.83 16.65 5.91
N ASN A 5 -2.55 17.65 5.08
CA ASN A 5 -3.14 17.78 3.75
C ASN A 5 -2.18 18.49 2.78
N PRO A 6 -1.05 17.86 2.42
CA PRO A 6 0.01 18.50 1.64
C PRO A 6 -0.44 18.92 0.24
N ASN A 7 -1.49 18.29 -0.29
CA ASN A 7 -2.03 18.55 -1.61
C ASN A 7 -3.26 19.46 -1.59
N ASN A 8 -3.57 20.06 -0.44
CA ASN A 8 -4.72 20.94 -0.22
C ASN A 8 -6.04 20.36 -0.79
N THR A 9 -6.23 19.05 -0.65
CA THR A 9 -7.44 18.37 -1.09
C THR A 9 -8.64 18.92 -0.34
N GLN A 10 -9.75 19.15 -1.03
CA GLN A 10 -10.99 19.54 -0.39
C GLN A 10 -11.47 18.42 0.57
N LEU A 11 -11.31 18.66 1.86
CA LEU A 11 -11.88 17.83 2.92
C LEU A 11 -13.32 18.30 3.19
N LEU A 12 -14.22 17.37 3.44
CA LEU A 12 -15.61 17.71 3.75
C LEU A 12 -15.71 18.26 5.19
N ASN A 13 -16.18 19.49 5.35
CA ASN A 13 -16.19 20.18 6.66
C ASN A 13 -16.95 19.43 7.76
N ASN A 14 -18.05 18.76 7.42
CA ASN A 14 -18.78 17.89 8.34
C ASN A 14 -17.94 16.69 8.79
N ARG A 15 -17.15 16.09 7.88
CA ARG A 15 -16.25 14.97 8.17
C ARG A 15 -15.08 15.37 9.05
N ILE A 16 -14.60 16.62 8.96
CA ILE A 16 -13.56 17.13 9.87
C ILE A 16 -14.04 17.11 11.32
N LYS A 17 -15.25 17.64 11.56
CA LYS A 17 -15.85 17.67 12.91
C LYS A 17 -16.10 16.26 13.44
N GLU A 18 -16.68 15.39 12.60
CA GLU A 18 -16.92 13.99 12.94
C GLU A 18 -15.60 13.26 13.27
N ALA A 19 -14.55 13.46 12.48
CA ALA A 19 -13.24 12.89 12.75
C ALA A 19 -12.64 13.38 14.07
N GLU A 20 -12.78 14.68 14.37
CA GLU A 20 -12.29 15.25 15.63
C GLU A 20 -13.00 14.64 16.84
N GLU A 21 -14.32 14.55 16.80
CA GLU A 21 -15.11 13.90 17.85
C GLU A 21 -14.68 12.44 18.04
N LEU A 22 -14.61 11.66 16.96
CA LEU A 22 -14.21 10.25 17.03
C LEU A 22 -12.81 10.08 17.63
N LEU A 23 -11.83 10.84 17.17
CA LEU A 23 -10.45 10.75 17.64
C LEU A 23 -10.29 11.16 19.11
N ASN A 24 -11.12 12.08 19.60
CA ASN A 24 -11.12 12.46 21.01
C ASN A 24 -11.57 11.32 21.93
N HIS A 25 -12.52 10.47 21.47
CA HIS A 25 -12.97 9.29 22.21
C HIS A 25 -11.97 8.14 22.23
N ILE A 26 -10.98 8.12 21.33
CA ILE A 26 -9.96 7.06 21.33
C ILE A 26 -8.93 7.31 22.45
N PRO A 27 -8.75 6.39 23.41
CA PRO A 27 -7.80 6.53 24.52
C PRO A 27 -6.35 6.20 24.10
N ALA A 28 -5.93 6.72 22.95
CA ALA A 28 -4.58 6.59 22.43
C ALA A 28 -3.97 7.97 22.19
N LYS A 29 -2.65 8.08 22.43
CA LYS A 29 -1.91 9.32 22.16
C LYS A 29 -1.83 9.62 20.67
N TYR A 30 -1.57 8.59 19.87
CA TYR A 30 -1.36 8.71 18.42
C TYR A 30 -2.45 7.92 17.71
N CYS A 31 -3.44 8.62 17.18
CA CYS A 31 -4.44 8.05 16.30
C CYS A 31 -4.84 9.06 15.22
N PHE A 32 -5.27 8.54 14.08
CA PHE A 32 -5.65 9.33 12.93
C PHE A 32 -6.68 8.62 12.07
N ILE A 33 -7.42 9.40 11.28
CA ILE A 33 -8.37 8.93 10.26
C ILE A 33 -7.84 9.37 8.90
N THR A 34 -7.91 8.49 7.91
CA THR A 34 -7.51 8.75 6.52
C THR A 34 -8.44 8.03 5.55
N GLY A 35 -8.20 8.17 4.25
CA GLY A 35 -8.92 7.48 3.19
C GLY A 35 -10.24 8.16 2.79
N SER A 36 -11.06 7.40 2.07
CA SER A 36 -12.21 7.93 1.30
C SER A 36 -13.26 8.67 2.14
N PHE A 37 -13.38 8.32 3.42
CA PHE A 37 -14.26 8.99 4.36
C PHE A 37 -14.07 10.52 4.39
N LEU A 38 -12.84 10.99 4.26
CA LEU A 38 -12.53 12.42 4.39
C LEU A 38 -12.93 13.26 3.16
N TYR A 39 -13.07 12.63 1.99
CA TYR A 39 -13.22 13.33 0.71
C TYR A 39 -14.38 12.84 -0.16
N LYS A 40 -15.01 11.69 0.11
CA LYS A 40 -16.16 11.18 -0.65
C LYS A 40 -17.44 11.33 0.16
N GLU A 41 -18.42 12.06 -0.38
CA GLU A 41 -19.70 12.30 0.30
C GLU A 41 -20.47 11.00 0.61
N LYS A 42 -20.51 10.07 -0.35
CA LYS A 42 -21.26 8.80 -0.26
C LYS A 42 -20.50 7.67 0.45
N TYR A 43 -19.30 7.92 0.97
CA TYR A 43 -18.51 6.90 1.66
C TYR A 43 -18.65 7.06 3.17
N GLU A 44 -19.07 6.00 3.85
CA GLU A 44 -19.45 6.06 5.27
C GLU A 44 -18.59 5.19 6.18
N ASP A 45 -17.79 4.27 5.63
CA ASP A 45 -16.85 3.48 6.44
C ASP A 45 -15.71 4.35 6.93
N ILE A 46 -15.30 4.17 8.18
CA ILE A 46 -14.28 4.98 8.84
C ILE A 46 -13.15 4.06 9.30
N ASP A 47 -11.97 4.21 8.70
CA ASP A 47 -10.77 3.56 9.16
C ASP A 47 -10.03 4.46 10.16
N ILE A 48 -10.01 4.04 11.43
CA ILE A 48 -9.24 4.69 12.49
C ILE A 48 -7.94 3.91 12.70
N PHE A 49 -6.81 4.59 12.54
CA PHE A 49 -5.49 4.02 12.78
C PHE A 49 -4.96 4.44 14.15
N VAL A 50 -4.51 3.48 14.94
CA VAL A 50 -3.95 3.70 16.27
C VAL A 50 -2.50 3.24 16.31
N VAL A 51 -1.57 4.15 16.58
CA VAL A 51 -0.14 3.84 16.68
C VAL A 51 0.22 3.57 18.14
N THR A 52 0.64 2.33 18.44
CA THR A 52 0.98 1.92 19.81
C THR A 52 2.06 0.85 19.83
N ARG A 53 2.86 0.82 20.91
CA ARG A 53 3.80 -0.28 21.20
C ARG A 53 3.12 -1.46 21.89
N SER A 54 1.96 -1.23 22.49
CA SER A 54 1.20 -2.23 23.25
C SER A 54 -0.14 -2.46 22.58
N LYS A 55 -0.26 -3.62 21.92
CA LYS A 55 -1.50 -4.07 21.27
C LYS A 55 -2.59 -4.38 22.30
N THR A 56 -2.20 -4.84 23.49
CA THR A 56 -3.09 -5.33 24.56
C THR A 56 -4.04 -4.25 25.09
N LYS A 57 -3.60 -2.99 25.19
CA LYS A 57 -4.48 -1.90 25.67
C LYS A 57 -5.60 -1.54 24.70
N MET A 58 -5.44 -1.83 23.40
CA MET A 58 -6.38 -1.42 22.36
C MET A 58 -7.29 -2.57 21.87
N GLN A 59 -6.91 -3.84 22.12
CA GLN A 59 -7.71 -5.01 21.72
C GLN A 59 -9.11 -5.07 22.36
N ASN A 60 -9.29 -4.42 23.53
CA ASN A 60 -10.56 -4.39 24.24
C ASN A 60 -11.43 -3.17 23.90
N LEU A 61 -10.97 -2.27 23.03
CA LEU A 61 -11.75 -1.11 22.63
C LEU A 61 -12.85 -1.55 21.66
N LYS A 62 -14.06 -1.76 22.16
CA LYS A 62 -15.23 -2.01 21.33
C LYS A 62 -15.86 -0.67 20.96
N ILE A 63 -15.84 -0.34 19.68
CA ILE A 63 -16.62 0.77 19.13
C ILE A 63 -17.93 0.14 18.64
N GLU A 64 -19.06 0.55 19.20
CA GLU A 64 -20.37 -0.06 18.90
C GLU A 64 -20.85 0.21 17.45
N ASN A 65 -20.22 1.16 16.76
CA ASN A 65 -20.55 1.52 15.39
C ASN A 65 -19.92 0.55 14.37
N LYS A 66 -20.76 -0.20 13.66
CA LYS A 66 -20.37 -1.17 12.62
C LYS A 66 -19.58 -0.59 11.45
N LYS A 67 -19.68 0.74 11.21
CA LYS A 67 -18.95 1.43 10.13
C LYS A 67 -17.52 1.80 10.51
N ILE A 68 -17.16 1.70 11.79
CA ILE A 68 -15.84 2.09 12.27
C ILE A 68 -14.95 0.85 12.36
N LYS A 69 -13.83 0.89 11.65
CA LYS A 69 -12.79 -0.12 11.72
C LYS A 69 -11.56 0.45 12.40
N LEU A 70 -11.16 -0.17 13.50
CA LEU A 70 -9.93 0.18 14.20
C LEU A 70 -8.77 -0.69 13.71
N THR A 71 -7.73 -0.06 13.18
CA THR A 71 -6.50 -0.72 12.75
C THR A 71 -5.35 -0.30 13.67
N ILE A 72 -4.72 -1.28 14.32
CA ILE A 72 -3.56 -1.04 15.18
C ILE A 72 -2.28 -1.10 14.33
N ILE A 73 -1.49 -0.03 14.37
CA ILE A 73 -0.17 0.05 13.73
C ILE A 73 0.89 -0.08 14.82
N ASP A 74 1.74 -1.10 14.71
CA ASP A 74 2.86 -1.25 15.63
C ASP A 74 3.91 -0.16 15.37
N PHE A 75 4.65 0.26 16.40
CA PHE A 75 5.75 1.21 16.20
C PHE A 75 6.82 0.70 15.24
N ASN A 76 6.95 -0.62 15.06
CA ASN A 76 7.85 -1.21 14.08
C ASN A 76 7.32 -1.05 12.64
N ASP A 77 6.01 -0.90 12.46
CA ASP A 77 5.38 -0.73 11.15
C ASP A 77 5.45 0.71 10.63
N LEU A 78 5.96 1.65 11.42
CA LEU A 78 6.18 3.04 11.00
C LEU A 78 7.23 3.16 9.89
N TYR A 79 8.04 2.13 9.67
CA TYR A 79 8.98 2.03 8.55
C TYR A 79 8.29 1.69 7.21
N SER A 80 7.01 1.30 7.24
CA SER A 80 6.27 0.76 6.09
C SER A 80 5.78 1.85 5.14
N LEU A 81 5.73 1.51 3.85
CA LEU A 81 5.19 2.40 2.83
C LEU A 81 3.71 2.75 3.07
N PHE A 82 2.95 1.80 3.61
CA PHE A 82 1.56 1.99 3.98
C PHE A 82 1.38 3.10 5.01
N TYR A 83 2.14 3.06 6.11
CA TYR A 83 2.05 4.09 7.15
C TYR A 83 2.34 5.47 6.58
N HIS A 84 3.42 5.59 5.80
CA HIS A 84 3.80 6.84 5.16
C HIS A 84 2.78 7.36 4.15
N SER A 85 2.05 6.47 3.45
CA SER A 85 0.95 6.85 2.57
C SER A 85 -0.26 7.33 3.37
N ALA A 86 -0.69 6.54 4.35
CA ALA A 86 -1.84 6.79 5.19
C ALA A 86 -1.70 8.07 6.05
N SER A 87 -0.49 8.37 6.53
CA SER A 87 -0.23 9.54 7.37
C SER A 87 -0.06 10.84 6.58
N LYS A 88 0.06 10.79 5.25
CA LYS A 88 0.28 12.00 4.42
C LYS A 88 -0.96 12.87 4.31
N SER A 89 -2.13 12.26 4.11
CA SER A 89 -3.41 12.95 4.00
C SER A 89 -4.37 12.39 5.04
N CYS A 90 -4.41 13.02 6.22
CA CYS A 90 -5.15 12.49 7.36
C CYS A 90 -5.53 13.58 8.38
N ILE A 91 -6.49 13.27 9.24
CA ILE A 91 -6.81 14.04 10.44
C ILE A 91 -6.30 13.26 11.64
N ALA A 92 -5.44 13.86 12.44
CA ALA A 92 -4.75 13.21 13.54
C ALA A 92 -4.96 13.93 14.87
N LYS A 93 -5.13 13.15 15.93
CA LYS A 93 -5.31 13.67 17.30
C LYS A 93 -4.12 14.52 17.75
N ASN A 94 -2.91 14.07 17.43
CA ASN A 94 -1.63 14.67 17.80
C ASN A 94 -0.62 14.54 16.64
N ILE A 95 0.55 15.18 16.79
CA ILE A 95 1.67 15.02 15.86
C ILE A 95 2.01 13.54 15.76
N LEU A 96 1.93 12.99 14.55
CA LEU A 96 2.19 11.58 14.29
C LEU A 96 3.70 11.25 14.41
N PRO A 97 4.07 10.09 14.97
CA PRO A 97 5.47 9.70 15.10
C PRO A 97 6.06 9.37 13.72
N THR A 98 7.22 9.94 13.41
CA THR A 98 7.89 9.71 12.14
C THR A 98 9.06 8.74 12.28
N LYS A 99 9.23 7.87 11.28
CA LYS A 99 10.43 7.06 11.08
C LYS A 99 10.85 7.17 9.61
N PRO A 100 12.12 6.96 9.26
CA PRO A 100 12.51 6.90 7.84
C PRO A 100 11.87 5.67 7.19
N LEU A 101 11.56 5.71 5.89
CA LEU A 101 11.13 4.51 5.17
C LEU A 101 12.24 3.45 5.15
N LYS A 102 11.90 2.19 5.40
CA LYS A 102 12.79 1.04 5.19
C LYS A 102 12.08 0.00 4.36
N VAL A 103 12.11 0.18 3.04
CA VAL A 103 11.49 -0.71 2.07
C VAL A 103 12.54 -1.19 1.08
N THR A 104 12.61 -2.50 0.86
CA THR A 104 13.57 -3.16 -0.01
C THR A 104 12.91 -3.72 -1.26
N ILE A 105 13.72 -4.12 -2.24
CA ILE A 105 13.21 -4.84 -3.43
C ILE A 105 12.62 -6.20 -3.05
N SER A 106 13.09 -6.81 -1.96
CA SER A 106 12.50 -8.06 -1.46
C SER A 106 11.08 -7.82 -0.95
N ASP A 107 10.85 -6.74 -0.20
CA ASP A 107 9.51 -6.35 0.28
C ASP A 107 8.59 -6.04 -0.90
N TYR A 108 9.12 -5.34 -1.91
CA TYR A 108 8.36 -5.08 -3.13
C TYR A 108 8.00 -6.36 -3.89
N TRP A 109 8.96 -7.27 -4.06
CA TRP A 109 8.70 -8.53 -4.75
C TRP A 109 7.71 -9.41 -3.98
N HIS A 110 7.71 -9.36 -2.65
CA HIS A 110 6.69 -10.00 -1.84
C HIS A 110 5.29 -9.45 -2.14
N VAL A 111 5.15 -8.12 -2.24
CA VAL A 111 3.88 -7.49 -2.66
C VAL A 111 3.47 -7.95 -4.06
N VAL A 112 4.40 -8.08 -5.01
CA VAL A 112 4.12 -8.62 -6.36
C VAL A 112 3.61 -10.06 -6.29
N ASN A 113 4.29 -10.90 -5.49
CA ASN A 113 3.93 -12.30 -5.28
C ASN A 113 2.56 -12.50 -4.63
N GLU A 114 2.11 -11.57 -3.79
CA GLU A 114 0.76 -11.61 -3.21
C GLU A 114 -0.27 -11.03 -4.18
N ALA A 115 0.02 -9.87 -4.77
CA ALA A 115 -0.94 -9.15 -5.59
C ALA A 115 -1.26 -9.85 -6.91
N VAL A 116 -0.27 -10.41 -7.63
CA VAL A 116 -0.51 -11.03 -8.94
C VAL A 116 -1.49 -12.20 -8.86
N PRO A 117 -1.34 -13.19 -7.95
CA PRO A 117 -2.33 -14.24 -7.76
C PRO A 117 -3.70 -13.71 -7.36
N THR A 118 -3.77 -12.76 -6.42
CA THR A 118 -5.06 -12.18 -6.02
C THR A 118 -5.75 -11.51 -7.20
N ILE A 119 -5.03 -10.70 -7.98
CA ILE A 119 -5.57 -9.96 -9.13
C ILE A 119 -6.10 -10.94 -10.20
N LEU A 120 -5.36 -12.02 -10.49
CA LEU A 120 -5.78 -13.00 -11.49
C LEU A 120 -6.95 -13.88 -11.04
N ASN A 121 -7.09 -14.12 -9.73
CA ASN A 121 -8.15 -14.97 -9.17
C ASN A 121 -9.42 -14.18 -8.79
N GLN A 122 -9.28 -12.95 -8.28
CA GLN A 122 -10.36 -12.11 -7.76
C GLN A 122 -10.63 -10.94 -8.70
N LYS A 123 -11.00 -11.29 -9.94
CA LYS A 123 -11.07 -10.39 -11.09
C LYS A 123 -12.03 -9.20 -10.98
N ASP A 124 -12.82 -9.11 -9.91
CA ASP A 124 -13.83 -8.08 -9.71
C ASP A 124 -13.67 -7.31 -8.37
N ASN A 125 -12.74 -7.73 -7.48
CA ASN A 125 -12.60 -7.19 -6.10
C ASN A 125 -11.23 -6.55 -5.82
N PHE A 126 -10.78 -5.64 -6.70
CA PHE A 126 -9.45 -5.02 -6.66
C PHE A 126 -9.30 -3.86 -5.69
N HIS A 127 -9.22 -4.14 -4.39
CA HIS A 127 -9.04 -3.02 -3.47
C HIS A 127 -7.76 -3.07 -2.67
N LYS A 128 -7.44 -4.14 -1.96
CA LYS A 128 -6.28 -4.12 -1.06
C LYS A 128 -4.95 -4.37 -1.78
N ASP A 129 -4.81 -5.49 -2.48
CA ASP A 129 -3.49 -5.89 -3.00
C ASP A 129 -3.07 -5.07 -4.21
N ALA A 130 -4.04 -4.67 -5.05
CA ALA A 130 -3.81 -3.68 -6.12
C ALA A 130 -3.30 -2.34 -5.58
N ARG A 131 -3.82 -1.87 -4.42
CA ARG A 131 -3.33 -0.65 -3.76
C ARG A 131 -1.88 -0.78 -3.37
N PHE A 132 -1.50 -1.90 -2.75
CA PHE A 132 -0.11 -2.14 -2.38
C PHE A 132 0.81 -2.22 -3.60
N LEU A 133 0.38 -2.95 -4.65
CA LEU A 133 1.14 -3.08 -5.88
C LEU A 133 1.44 -1.71 -6.51
N VAL A 134 0.40 -0.89 -6.71
CA VAL A 134 0.56 0.46 -7.29
C VAL A 134 1.40 1.36 -6.39
N LEU A 135 1.14 1.37 -5.07
CA LEU A 135 1.87 2.19 -4.11
C LEU A 135 3.37 1.88 -4.12
N TYR A 136 3.73 0.60 -4.08
CA TYR A 136 5.13 0.18 -4.13
C TYR A 136 5.75 0.48 -5.50
N THR A 137 5.01 0.28 -6.59
CA THR A 137 5.50 0.55 -7.94
C THR A 137 5.84 2.03 -8.11
N GLU A 138 4.96 2.95 -7.68
CA GLU A 138 5.20 4.40 -7.77
C GLU A 138 6.36 4.85 -6.86
N TYR A 139 6.49 4.26 -5.67
CA TYR A 139 7.64 4.52 -4.80
C TYR A 139 8.95 4.05 -5.45
N PHE A 140 9.01 2.83 -5.97
CA PHE A 140 10.21 2.33 -6.61
C PHE A 140 10.45 2.92 -8.00
N LYS A 141 9.45 3.50 -8.66
CA LYS A 141 9.61 4.22 -9.92
C LYS A 141 10.18 5.62 -9.71
N ALA A 142 9.54 6.43 -8.88
CA ALA A 142 9.79 7.87 -8.80
C ALA A 142 10.22 8.35 -7.40
N ASN A 143 10.45 7.45 -6.44
CA ASN A 143 10.64 7.79 -5.02
C ASN A 143 9.45 8.60 -4.45
N ASN A 144 8.26 8.39 -5.02
CA ASN A 144 7.05 9.08 -4.64
C ASN A 144 6.15 8.18 -3.80
N VAL A 145 5.80 8.62 -2.59
CA VAL A 145 4.81 7.93 -1.75
C VAL A 145 3.48 8.61 -1.95
N LEU A 146 2.59 8.00 -2.74
CA LEU A 146 1.25 8.52 -2.93
C LEU A 146 0.49 8.56 -1.61
N ASP A 147 -0.24 9.64 -1.33
CA ASP A 147 -1.23 9.63 -0.26
C ASP A 147 -2.47 8.78 -0.64
N THR A 148 -3.42 8.61 0.27
CA THR A 148 -4.59 7.76 0.04
C THR A 148 -5.48 8.23 -1.11
N LEU A 149 -5.57 9.54 -1.35
CA LEU A 149 -6.38 10.09 -2.44
C LEU A 149 -5.66 9.86 -3.77
N GLN A 150 -4.40 10.25 -3.86
CA GLN A 150 -3.58 10.06 -5.06
C GLN A 150 -3.52 8.59 -5.45
N LEU A 151 -3.38 7.69 -4.47
CA LEU A 151 -3.42 6.25 -4.71
C LEU A 151 -4.78 5.79 -5.25
N THR A 152 -5.88 6.31 -4.69
CA THR A 152 -7.23 6.02 -5.20
C THR A 152 -7.40 6.51 -6.63
N GLN A 153 -6.97 7.74 -6.93
CA GLN A 153 -7.02 8.31 -8.28
C GLN A 153 -6.22 7.47 -9.27
N LYS A 154 -4.98 7.11 -8.90
CA LYS A 154 -4.10 6.30 -9.74
C LYS A 154 -4.70 4.93 -10.06
N ILE A 155 -5.34 4.30 -9.08
CA ILE A 155 -5.97 2.99 -9.28
C ILE A 155 -7.20 3.09 -10.19
N ASN A 156 -7.97 4.17 -10.08
CA ASN A 156 -9.13 4.39 -10.93
C ASN A 156 -8.75 4.68 -12.41
N GLU A 157 -7.48 4.93 -12.72
CA GLU A 157 -7.00 5.02 -14.11
C GLU A 157 -7.02 3.65 -14.81
N PHE A 158 -6.94 2.54 -14.07
CA PHE A 158 -7.03 1.20 -14.62
C PHE A 158 -8.50 0.80 -14.79
N LYS A 159 -8.93 0.55 -16.02
CA LYS A 159 -10.31 0.16 -16.32
C LYS A 159 -10.64 -1.25 -15.85
N ASN A 160 -9.63 -2.12 -15.87
CA ASN A 160 -9.74 -3.53 -15.51
C ASN A 160 -8.38 -4.02 -15.00
N TYR A 161 -8.32 -5.31 -14.68
CA TYR A 161 -7.13 -5.91 -14.11
C TYR A 161 -6.08 -6.25 -15.14
N GLU A 162 -6.48 -6.49 -16.38
CA GLU A 162 -5.56 -6.67 -17.48
C GLU A 162 -4.67 -5.43 -17.66
N GLU A 163 -5.26 -4.23 -17.59
CA GLU A 163 -4.50 -2.96 -17.65
C GLU A 163 -3.53 -2.81 -16.46
N LEU A 164 -3.93 -3.23 -15.25
CA LEU A 164 -3.05 -3.23 -14.08
C LEU A 164 -1.89 -4.25 -14.22
N LEU A 165 -2.16 -5.43 -14.78
CA LEU A 165 -1.13 -6.43 -15.06
C LEU A 165 -0.19 -5.98 -16.19
N GLU A 166 -0.70 -5.28 -17.20
CA GLU A 166 0.12 -4.68 -18.26
C GLU A 166 1.06 -3.62 -17.69
N TYR A 167 0.53 -2.73 -16.84
CA TYR A 167 1.32 -1.76 -16.10
C TYR A 167 2.41 -2.45 -15.25
N THR A 168 2.05 -3.53 -14.55
CA THR A 168 3.00 -4.34 -13.77
C THR A 168 4.11 -4.92 -14.66
N ASN A 169 3.74 -5.50 -15.80
CA ASN A 169 4.68 -6.13 -16.72
C ASN A 169 5.64 -5.11 -17.36
N ARG A 170 5.17 -3.88 -17.60
CA ARG A 170 5.96 -2.79 -18.17
C ARG A 170 6.91 -2.16 -17.16
N GLU A 171 6.43 -1.81 -15.98
CA GLU A 171 7.17 -0.95 -15.05
C GLU A 171 8.15 -1.73 -14.17
N ILE A 172 7.74 -2.90 -13.67
CA ILE A 172 8.53 -3.64 -12.67
C ILE A 172 9.91 -4.07 -13.18
N PRO A 173 10.06 -4.59 -14.42
CA PRO A 173 11.38 -4.94 -14.94
C PRO A 173 12.33 -3.75 -15.03
N LEU A 174 11.83 -2.59 -15.44
CA LEU A 174 12.61 -1.35 -15.56
C LEU A 174 13.06 -0.85 -14.18
N ILE A 175 12.14 -0.86 -13.21
CA ILE A 175 12.39 -0.42 -11.84
C ILE A 175 13.50 -1.27 -11.18
N ILE A 176 13.42 -2.59 -11.33
CA ILE A 176 14.34 -3.51 -10.67
C ILE A 176 15.72 -3.45 -11.33
N SER A 177 15.79 -3.37 -12.66
CA SER A 177 17.07 -3.36 -13.38
C SER A 177 17.94 -2.13 -13.08
N ILE A 178 17.32 -0.97 -12.83
CA ILE A 178 18.03 0.30 -12.57
C ILE A 178 18.63 0.35 -11.15
N LYS A 179 18.03 -0.32 -10.15
CA LYS A 179 18.20 0.07 -8.74
C LYS A 179 19.23 -0.70 -7.91
N ARG A 180 19.91 -1.77 -8.38
CA ARG A 180 20.88 -2.51 -7.53
C ARG A 180 22.05 -3.17 -8.28
N LYS A 181 22.99 -3.71 -7.48
CA LYS A 181 24.08 -4.59 -7.93
C LYS A 181 23.51 -5.77 -8.72
N LYS A 182 23.89 -5.84 -10.01
CA LYS A 182 23.44 -6.86 -10.98
C LYS A 182 23.55 -8.28 -10.43
N SER A 183 24.61 -8.61 -9.70
CA SER A 183 24.84 -9.96 -9.15
C SER A 183 23.81 -10.41 -8.10
N TYR A 184 23.40 -9.51 -7.19
CA TYR A 184 22.40 -9.83 -6.17
C TYR A 184 21.02 -10.02 -6.80
N ILE A 185 20.59 -9.08 -7.64
CA ILE A 185 19.30 -9.16 -8.36
C ILE A 185 19.27 -10.47 -9.15
N ARG A 186 20.33 -10.76 -9.90
CA ARG A 186 20.45 -11.99 -10.67
C ARG A 186 20.17 -13.23 -9.80
N ARG A 187 20.94 -13.43 -8.72
CA ARG A 187 20.77 -14.59 -7.83
C ARG A 187 19.36 -14.67 -7.24
N PHE A 188 18.82 -13.54 -6.79
CA PHE A 188 17.47 -13.48 -6.22
C PHE A 188 16.41 -13.93 -7.25
N PHE A 189 16.38 -13.31 -8.43
CA PHE A 189 15.36 -13.61 -9.44
C PHE A 189 15.54 -14.96 -10.11
N TYR A 190 16.76 -15.50 -10.23
CA TYR A 190 16.94 -16.89 -10.65
C TYR A 190 16.32 -17.88 -9.64
N SER A 191 16.46 -17.62 -8.34
CA SER A 191 15.83 -18.44 -7.31
C SER A 191 14.31 -18.37 -7.38
N GLN A 192 13.74 -17.17 -7.59
CA GLN A 192 12.29 -16.98 -7.74
C GLN A 192 11.77 -17.66 -9.01
N ALA A 193 12.44 -17.49 -10.15
CA ALA A 193 12.11 -18.16 -11.40
C ALA A 193 12.09 -19.70 -11.23
N GLY A 194 13.05 -20.25 -10.48
CA GLY A 194 13.08 -21.66 -10.11
C GLY A 194 11.80 -22.11 -9.40
N SER A 195 11.33 -21.34 -8.40
CA SER A 195 10.11 -21.69 -7.65
C SER A 195 8.83 -21.66 -8.49
N TYR A 196 8.76 -20.84 -9.53
CA TYR A 196 7.56 -20.75 -10.38
C TYR A 196 7.54 -21.78 -11.51
N LYS A 197 8.72 -22.28 -11.91
CA LYS A 197 8.91 -23.17 -13.07
C LYS A 197 8.11 -24.47 -12.96
N ASP A 198 7.91 -24.98 -11.76
CA ASP A 198 7.22 -26.24 -11.53
C ASP A 198 5.68 -26.09 -11.50
N MET A 199 5.16 -24.87 -11.58
CA MET A 199 3.73 -24.54 -11.48
C MET A 199 3.23 -23.71 -12.66
N LEU A 200 3.85 -23.82 -13.83
CA LEU A 200 3.52 -22.98 -15.01
C LEU A 200 2.12 -23.18 -15.57
N ASP A 201 1.43 -24.26 -15.19
CA ASP A 201 0.02 -24.48 -15.53
C ASP A 201 -0.90 -23.43 -14.87
N TYR A 202 -0.48 -22.83 -13.75
CA TYR A 202 -1.19 -21.75 -13.09
C TYR A 202 -0.85 -20.41 -13.73
N LYS A 203 -1.86 -19.69 -14.22
CA LYS A 203 -1.69 -18.38 -14.89
C LYS A 203 -0.85 -17.37 -14.09
N ALA A 204 -1.04 -17.31 -12.78
CA ALA A 204 -0.28 -16.42 -11.91
C ALA A 204 1.20 -16.79 -11.85
N GLN A 205 1.52 -18.09 -11.75
CA GLN A 205 2.90 -18.55 -11.73
C GLN A 205 3.57 -18.39 -13.07
N LYS A 206 2.85 -18.62 -14.17
CA LYS A 206 3.32 -18.30 -15.52
C LYS A 206 3.66 -16.81 -15.66
N PHE A 207 2.77 -15.92 -15.21
CA PHE A 207 3.02 -14.48 -15.24
C PHE A 207 4.25 -14.08 -14.42
N LEU A 208 4.35 -14.56 -13.17
CA LEU A 208 5.50 -14.28 -12.30
C LEU A 208 6.81 -14.82 -12.89
N TYR A 209 6.77 -16.01 -13.48
CA TYR A 209 7.90 -16.60 -14.19
C TYR A 209 8.34 -15.72 -15.37
N GLU A 210 7.42 -15.32 -16.24
CA GLU A 210 7.71 -14.43 -17.37
C GLU A 210 8.30 -13.09 -16.90
N LEU A 211 7.74 -12.51 -15.83
CA LEU A 211 8.22 -11.27 -15.24
C LEU A 211 9.67 -11.38 -14.72
N THR A 212 10.01 -12.49 -14.04
CA THR A 212 11.39 -12.75 -13.59
C THR A 212 12.37 -12.89 -14.75
N HIS A 213 11.94 -13.47 -15.87
CA HIS A 213 12.74 -13.59 -17.08
C HIS A 213 12.98 -12.24 -17.74
N LEU A 214 11.96 -11.37 -17.79
CA LEU A 214 12.13 -10.00 -18.29
C LEU A 214 13.15 -9.22 -17.44
N ILE A 215 13.06 -9.33 -16.11
CA ILE A 215 14.02 -8.72 -15.19
C ILE A 215 15.44 -9.23 -15.45
N THR A 216 15.63 -10.55 -15.53
CA THR A 216 16.96 -11.16 -15.70
C THR A 216 17.55 -10.93 -17.07
N ARG A 217 16.76 -10.93 -18.16
CA ARG A 217 17.21 -10.60 -19.51
C ARG A 217 17.62 -9.14 -19.63
N GLY A 218 16.86 -8.22 -19.04
CA GLY A 218 17.20 -6.79 -19.02
C GLY A 218 18.54 -6.50 -18.35
N ILE A 219 18.98 -7.35 -17.42
CA ILE A 219 20.28 -7.24 -16.76
C ILE A 219 21.44 -7.77 -17.61
N ASN A 220 21.18 -8.72 -18.53
CA ASN A 220 22.19 -9.33 -19.38
C ASN A 220 22.54 -8.48 -20.62
N HIS A 221 21.65 -7.58 -21.04
CA HIS A 221 21.81 -6.76 -22.25
C HIS A 221 22.19 -5.28 -22.00
N GLY A 222 22.40 -4.89 -20.74
CA GLY A 222 22.95 -3.59 -20.35
C GLY A 222 24.05 -3.77 -19.31
#